data_AF-A0A8T6VGJ9-F1
#
_entry.id   AF-A0A8T6VGJ9-F1
#
_cell.length_a   1.000
_cell.length_b   1.000
_cell.length_c   1.000
_cell.angle_alpha   90.00
_cell.angle_beta   90.00
_cell.angle_gamma   90.00
#
_symmetry.space_group_name_H-M   'P 1'
#
loop_
_entity.id
_entity.type
_entity.pdbx_description
1 polymer ?
#
loop_
_entity_poly.entity_id
_entity_poly.type
_entity_poly.pdbx_seq_one_letter_code
_entity_poly.pdbx_strand_id
1 'polypeptide(L)'
;MTDQSFIKRHSVVIYFALAYGIAWIASFILGGPKFFTGEPFEFDDVGPMAIMALVAPFTAGLLMTYLADGKPGLKDFYARFKKYRVGGRWYLPLLIFPVLLLVVSVVLGFFVSPEMAPVFATFGIMAGPLAGFLEETGWMGFAYPKMRGKASVLNTAITLGIIHGVWHFAFDFLAQYNYLGGFYFPYFFGFLFHIVGVRVLYVWVYENTGSLLLTML
;
A
#
# COMPACT_ATOMS: atom_id res chain seq x y z
N MET A 1 -9.91 25.38 -21.29
CA MET A 1 -8.85 24.87 -20.40
C MET A 1 -8.07 23.84 -21.19
N THR A 2 -6.74 23.96 -21.28
CA THR A 2 -5.94 22.92 -21.94
C THR A 2 -5.96 21.65 -21.07
N ASP A 3 -5.96 20.47 -21.67
CA ASP A 3 -6.04 19.18 -20.95
C ASP A 3 -4.98 19.06 -19.83
N GLN A 4 -3.79 19.63 -20.07
CA GLN A 4 -2.69 19.74 -19.12
C GLN A 4 -3.06 20.51 -17.83
N SER A 5 -3.86 21.59 -17.95
CA SER A 5 -4.30 22.37 -16.79
C SER A 5 -5.29 21.60 -15.90
N PHE A 6 -6.12 20.73 -16.52
CA PHE A 6 -7.06 19.89 -15.80
C PHE A 6 -6.35 18.77 -15.04
N ILE A 7 -5.45 18.04 -15.72
CA ILE A 7 -4.66 16.96 -15.12
C ILE A 7 -3.89 17.46 -13.91
N LYS A 8 -3.21 18.59 -14.03
CA LYS A 8 -2.44 19.15 -12.91
C LYS A 8 -3.33 19.50 -11.71
N ARG A 9 -4.50 20.10 -11.97
CA ARG A 9 -5.46 20.51 -10.93
C ARG A 9 -6.11 19.32 -10.21
N HIS A 10 -6.34 18.21 -10.90
CA HIS A 10 -7.04 17.04 -10.37
C HIS A 10 -6.14 15.81 -10.23
N SER A 11 -4.82 16.04 -10.22
CA SER A 11 -3.79 15.01 -10.29
C SER A 11 -3.92 13.93 -9.21
N VAL A 12 -4.25 14.29 -7.97
CA VAL A 12 -4.48 13.34 -6.87
C VAL A 12 -5.72 12.46 -7.11
N VAL A 13 -6.83 13.07 -7.54
CA VAL A 13 -8.08 12.34 -7.79
C VAL A 13 -7.91 11.39 -8.97
N ILE A 14 -7.26 11.85 -10.05
CA ILE A 14 -6.97 11.01 -11.23
C ILE A 14 -6.05 9.85 -10.84
N TYR A 15 -5.01 10.10 -10.02
CA TYR A 15 -4.15 9.03 -9.53
C TYR A 15 -4.94 7.96 -8.75
N PHE A 16 -5.78 8.35 -7.80
CA PHE A 16 -6.58 7.38 -7.05
C PHE A 16 -7.57 6.65 -7.96
N ALA A 17 -8.21 7.34 -8.90
CA ALA A 17 -9.11 6.71 -9.87
C ALA A 17 -8.38 5.66 -10.73
N LEU A 18 -7.15 5.92 -11.15
CA LEU A 18 -6.33 4.96 -11.89
C LEU A 18 -5.88 3.79 -11.00
N ALA A 19 -5.34 4.07 -9.81
CA ALA A 19 -4.84 3.03 -8.91
C ALA A 19 -5.96 2.09 -8.44
N TYR A 20 -7.14 2.63 -8.09
CA TYR A 20 -8.31 1.83 -7.78
C TYR A 20 -8.88 1.16 -9.01
N GLY A 21 -9.04 1.89 -10.12
CA GLY A 21 -9.63 1.36 -11.35
C GLY A 21 -8.86 0.14 -11.85
N ILE A 22 -7.53 0.22 -11.95
CA ILE A 22 -6.70 -0.90 -12.40
C ILE A 22 -6.82 -2.09 -11.43
N ALA A 23 -6.64 -1.87 -10.13
CA ALA A 23 -6.64 -2.94 -9.14
C ALA A 23 -8.01 -3.60 -8.98
N TRP A 24 -9.07 -2.81 -8.85
CA TRP A 24 -10.42 -3.30 -8.56
C TRP A 24 -11.04 -3.93 -9.79
N ILE A 25 -10.92 -3.33 -10.98
CA ILE A 25 -11.45 -3.93 -12.21
C ILE A 25 -10.76 -5.28 -12.47
N ALA A 26 -9.45 -5.35 -12.33
CA ALA A 26 -8.73 -6.63 -12.47
C ALA A 26 -9.21 -7.65 -11.44
N SER A 27 -9.37 -7.25 -10.18
CA SER A 27 -9.86 -8.12 -9.11
C SER A 27 -11.25 -8.68 -9.38
N PHE A 28 -12.19 -7.84 -9.85
CA PHE A 28 -13.54 -8.29 -10.18
C PHE A 28 -13.60 -9.13 -11.47
N ILE A 29 -12.74 -8.86 -12.46
CA ILE A 29 -12.66 -9.71 -13.67
C ILE A 29 -12.12 -11.09 -13.32
N LEU A 30 -11.06 -11.17 -12.51
CA LEU A 30 -10.37 -12.40 -12.18
C LEU A 30 -11.09 -13.20 -11.09
N GLY A 31 -11.52 -12.53 -10.02
CA GLY A 31 -12.11 -13.15 -8.84
C GLY A 31 -13.63 -13.07 -8.75
N GLY A 32 -14.27 -12.16 -9.49
CA GLY A 32 -15.71 -11.93 -9.44
C GLY A 32 -16.56 -13.17 -9.74
N PRO A 33 -16.26 -13.97 -10.78
CA PRO A 33 -17.03 -15.18 -11.07
C PRO A 33 -17.14 -16.13 -9.87
N LYS A 34 -16.00 -16.45 -9.23
CA LYS A 34 -15.94 -17.32 -8.05
C LYS A 34 -16.61 -16.70 -6.83
N PHE A 35 -16.45 -15.38 -6.65
CA PHE A 35 -17.15 -14.65 -5.60
C PHE A 35 -18.68 -14.78 -5.72
N PHE A 36 -19.23 -14.66 -6.94
CA PHE A 36 -20.68 -14.76 -7.17
C PHE A 36 -21.22 -16.20 -7.15
N THR A 37 -20.41 -17.19 -7.52
CA THR A 37 -20.80 -18.61 -7.42
C THR A 37 -20.57 -19.21 -6.03
N GLY A 38 -19.88 -18.51 -5.14
CA GLY A 38 -19.52 -19.00 -3.81
C GLY A 38 -18.40 -20.03 -3.82
N GLU A 39 -17.67 -20.14 -4.92
CA GLU A 39 -16.52 -21.03 -5.05
C GLU A 39 -15.33 -20.51 -4.20
N PRO A 40 -14.51 -21.42 -3.65
CA PRO A 40 -13.30 -21.02 -2.97
C PRO A 40 -12.29 -20.42 -3.96
N PHE A 41 -11.54 -19.42 -3.49
CA PHE A 41 -10.41 -18.88 -4.22
C PHE A 41 -9.21 -19.81 -4.07
N GLU A 42 -8.54 -20.08 -5.18
CA GLU A 42 -7.30 -20.84 -5.26
C GLU A 42 -6.12 -19.89 -5.49
N PHE A 43 -4.91 -20.41 -5.30
CA PHE A 43 -3.69 -19.63 -5.48
C PHE A 43 -3.58 -19.02 -6.90
N ASP A 44 -4.04 -19.77 -7.91
CA ASP A 44 -4.03 -19.35 -9.30
C ASP A 44 -5.00 -18.18 -9.60
N ASP A 45 -5.99 -17.95 -8.73
CA ASP A 45 -6.86 -16.76 -8.81
C ASP A 45 -6.22 -15.55 -8.11
N VAL A 46 -5.67 -15.79 -6.91
CA VAL A 46 -5.17 -14.72 -6.03
C VAL A 46 -3.85 -14.13 -6.55
N GLY A 47 -2.97 -14.95 -7.12
CA GLY A 47 -1.67 -14.50 -7.64
C GLY A 47 -1.79 -13.39 -8.69
N PRO A 48 -2.55 -13.60 -9.78
CA PRO A 48 -2.80 -12.58 -10.80
C PRO A 48 -3.46 -11.31 -10.25
N MET A 49 -4.42 -11.45 -9.32
CA MET A 49 -5.05 -10.30 -8.65
C MET A 49 -4.03 -9.47 -7.87
N ALA A 50 -3.17 -10.12 -7.09
CA ALA A 50 -2.11 -9.47 -6.33
C ALA A 50 -1.10 -8.75 -7.26
N ILE A 51 -0.73 -9.34 -8.39
CA ILE A 51 0.15 -8.68 -9.37
C ILE A 51 -0.50 -7.40 -9.90
N MET A 52 -1.77 -7.47 -10.31
CA MET A 52 -2.50 -6.30 -10.83
C MET A 52 -2.68 -5.22 -9.75
N ALA A 53 -2.92 -5.63 -8.51
CA ALA A 53 -2.95 -4.73 -7.37
C ALA A 53 -1.61 -4.01 -7.20
N LEU A 54 -0.48 -4.72 -7.16
CA LEU A 54 0.84 -4.09 -6.99
C LEU A 54 1.24 -3.18 -8.16
N VAL A 55 0.91 -3.56 -9.40
CA VAL A 55 1.23 -2.78 -10.60
C VAL A 55 0.42 -1.47 -10.67
N ALA A 56 -0.78 -1.44 -10.09
CA ALA A 56 -1.68 -0.29 -10.16
C ALA A 56 -1.10 1.01 -9.56
N PRO A 57 -0.73 1.09 -8.27
CA PRO A 57 -0.15 2.30 -7.69
C PRO A 57 1.22 2.64 -8.31
N PHE A 58 2.01 1.63 -8.71
CA PHE A 58 3.30 1.83 -9.37
C PHE A 58 3.15 2.57 -10.71
N THR A 59 2.34 2.02 -11.61
CA THR A 59 2.15 2.57 -12.96
C THR A 59 1.39 3.89 -12.92
N ALA A 60 0.32 3.99 -12.12
CA ALA A 60 -0.42 5.23 -11.93
C ALA A 60 0.47 6.32 -11.32
N GLY A 61 1.33 5.99 -10.37
CA GLY A 61 2.24 6.93 -9.72
C GLY A 61 3.25 7.53 -10.68
N LEU A 62 3.95 6.68 -11.45
CA LEU A 62 4.92 7.14 -12.44
C LEU A 62 4.27 7.92 -13.59
N LEU A 63 3.14 7.41 -14.10
CA LEU A 63 2.38 8.09 -15.16
C LEU A 63 1.93 9.47 -14.70
N MET A 64 1.31 9.57 -13.53
CA MET A 64 0.82 10.85 -13.02
C MET A 64 1.94 11.80 -12.61
N THR A 65 3.08 11.28 -12.13
CA THR A 65 4.28 12.10 -11.93
C THR A 65 4.72 12.74 -13.25
N TYR A 66 4.78 11.96 -14.33
CA TYR A 66 5.15 12.48 -15.65
C TYR A 66 4.11 13.45 -16.22
N LEU A 67 2.82 13.11 -16.15
CA LEU A 67 1.76 13.95 -16.73
C LEU A 67 1.53 15.25 -15.96
N ALA A 68 1.64 15.23 -14.62
CA ALA A 68 1.38 16.41 -13.80
C ALA A 68 2.63 17.31 -13.63
N ASP A 69 3.82 16.72 -13.55
CA ASP A 69 5.08 17.42 -13.21
C ASP A 69 6.17 17.30 -14.27
N GLY A 70 5.95 16.52 -15.32
CA GLY A 70 6.90 16.35 -16.42
C GLY A 70 8.19 15.64 -16.01
N LYS A 71 9.21 15.81 -16.86
CA LYS A 71 10.58 15.31 -16.59
C LYS A 71 11.17 15.83 -15.27
N PRO A 72 10.94 17.09 -14.85
CA PRO A 72 11.40 17.56 -13.54
C PRO A 72 10.84 16.75 -12.37
N GLY A 73 9.55 16.38 -12.40
CA GLY A 73 8.94 15.54 -11.37
C GLY A 73 9.56 14.15 -11.26
N LEU A 74 9.85 13.51 -12.39
CA LEU A 74 10.54 12.21 -12.40
C LEU A 74 11.98 12.31 -11.86
N LYS A 75 12.69 13.42 -12.14
CA LYS A 75 14.02 13.67 -11.57
C LYS A 75 13.97 13.84 -10.05
N ASP A 76 13.00 14.60 -9.55
CA ASP A 76 12.78 14.76 -8.11
C ASP A 76 12.45 13.43 -7.43
N PHE A 77 11.49 12.66 -7.99
CA PHE A 77 11.15 11.32 -7.52
C PHE A 77 12.41 10.44 -7.39
N TYR A 78 13.23 10.39 -8.43
CA TYR A 78 14.43 9.57 -8.45
C TYR A 78 15.50 10.07 -7.45
N ALA A 79 15.61 11.37 -7.24
CA ALA A 79 16.49 11.94 -6.23
C ALA A 79 16.08 11.54 -4.81
N ARG A 80 14.78 11.56 -4.50
CA ARG A 80 14.22 11.09 -3.22
C ARG A 80 14.36 9.59 -3.03
N PHE A 81 14.19 8.81 -4.11
CA PHE A 81 14.40 7.36 -4.12
C PHE A 81 15.88 7.00 -3.86
N LYS A 82 16.85 7.77 -4.36
CA LYS A 82 18.26 7.50 -4.08
C LYS A 82 18.75 7.95 -2.71
N LYS A 83 17.88 8.50 -1.86
CA LYS A 83 18.29 9.08 -0.58
C LYS A 83 18.44 8.00 0.50
N TYR A 84 19.44 7.13 0.34
CA TYR A 84 19.78 6.09 1.33
C TYR A 84 20.74 6.60 2.42
N ARG A 85 21.48 7.69 2.17
CA ARG A 85 22.41 8.27 3.15
C ARG A 85 21.66 9.15 4.16
N VAL A 86 20.97 8.51 5.09
CA VAL A 86 20.28 9.13 6.23
C VAL A 86 20.84 8.56 7.53
N GLY A 87 20.65 9.25 8.65
CA GLY A 87 21.14 8.75 9.94
C GLY A 87 20.55 7.37 10.26
N GLY A 88 21.40 6.40 10.62
CA GLY A 88 21.01 4.98 10.80
C GLY A 88 19.82 4.74 11.74
N ARG A 89 19.61 5.65 12.71
CA ARG A 89 18.44 5.66 13.59
C ARG A 89 17.09 5.66 12.84
N TRP A 90 17.04 6.16 11.61
CA TRP A 90 15.82 6.25 10.81
C TRP A 90 15.38 4.93 10.18
N TYR A 91 16.22 3.90 10.22
CA TYR A 91 15.83 2.54 9.82
C TYR A 91 15.14 1.79 10.96
N LEU A 92 15.40 2.15 12.22
CA LEU A 92 14.80 1.48 13.39
C LEU A 92 13.27 1.56 13.43
N PRO A 93 12.62 2.70 13.12
CA PRO A 93 11.17 2.78 13.14
C PRO A 93 10.50 1.82 12.16
N LEU A 94 11.16 1.48 11.04
CA LEU A 94 10.63 0.54 10.05
C LEU A 94 10.42 -0.87 10.63
N LEU A 95 11.14 -1.20 11.72
CA LEU A 95 11.01 -2.48 12.42
C LEU A 95 9.81 -2.53 13.37
N ILE A 96 9.14 -1.40 13.66
CA ILE A 96 8.05 -1.36 14.65
C ILE A 96 6.93 -2.34 14.28
N PHE A 97 6.37 -2.26 13.08
CA PHE A 97 5.27 -3.13 12.67
C PHE A 97 5.69 -4.59 12.46
N PRO A 98 6.82 -4.90 11.78
CA PRO A 98 7.32 -6.27 11.69
C PRO A 98 7.55 -6.93 13.06
N VAL A 99 8.15 -6.21 14.01
CA VAL A 99 8.39 -6.73 15.37
C VAL A 99 7.09 -6.89 16.14
N LEU A 100 6.17 -5.93 16.04
CA LEU A 100 4.86 -6.06 16.69
C LEU A 100 4.08 -7.26 16.15
N LEU A 101 4.04 -7.46 14.83
CA LEU A 101 3.41 -8.62 14.20
C LEU A 101 4.07 -9.92 14.67
N LEU A 102 5.41 -9.98 14.67
CA LEU A 102 6.14 -11.14 15.16
C LEU A 102 5.80 -11.46 16.62
N VAL A 103 5.82 -10.46 17.51
CA VAL A 103 5.50 -10.62 18.93
C VAL A 103 4.07 -11.12 19.11
N VAL A 104 3.11 -10.52 18.40
CA VAL A 104 1.70 -10.94 18.44
C VAL A 104 1.56 -12.38 17.97
N SER A 105 2.14 -12.76 16.83
CA SER A 105 2.10 -14.13 16.32
C SER A 105 2.76 -15.13 17.28
N VAL A 106 3.89 -14.77 17.91
CA VAL A 106 4.52 -15.63 18.93
C VAL A 106 3.58 -15.84 20.12
N VAL A 107 3.01 -14.77 20.67
CA VAL A 107 2.10 -14.85 21.82
C VAL A 107 0.87 -15.69 21.48
N LEU A 108 0.24 -15.45 20.33
CA LEU A 108 -0.90 -16.25 19.89
C LEU A 108 -0.52 -17.72 19.62
N GLY A 109 0.65 -17.95 19.03
CA GLY A 109 1.22 -19.28 18.80
C GLY A 109 1.38 -20.11 20.08
N PHE A 110 1.81 -19.47 21.16
CA PHE A 110 2.01 -20.13 22.46
C PHE A 110 0.73 -20.29 23.27
N PHE A 111 -0.13 -19.27 23.31
CA PHE A 111 -1.25 -19.20 24.25
C PHE A 111 -2.61 -19.53 23.64
N VAL A 112 -2.75 -19.48 22.32
CA VAL A 112 -4.04 -19.70 21.63
C VAL A 112 -3.99 -20.95 20.77
N SER A 113 -3.08 -21.00 19.80
CA SER A 113 -2.98 -22.13 18.86
C SER A 113 -1.64 -22.14 18.12
N PRO A 114 -0.94 -23.29 18.01
CA PRO A 114 0.33 -23.38 17.29
C PRO A 114 0.27 -22.93 15.83
N GLU A 115 -0.90 -23.02 15.19
CA GLU A 115 -1.15 -22.58 13.82
C GLU A 115 -1.00 -21.04 13.65
N MET A 116 -1.07 -20.28 14.75
CA MET A 116 -0.83 -18.82 14.76
C MET A 116 0.65 -18.45 14.95
N ALA A 117 1.53 -19.44 15.15
CA ALA A 117 2.96 -19.19 15.32
C ALA A 117 3.57 -18.53 14.06
N PRO A 118 4.64 -17.74 14.20
CA PRO A 118 5.25 -17.06 13.07
C PRO A 118 5.73 -18.04 12.00
N VAL A 119 5.38 -17.78 10.74
CA VAL A 119 5.86 -18.53 9.59
C VAL A 119 6.86 -17.67 8.82
N PHE A 120 8.13 -18.11 8.79
CA PHE A 120 9.17 -17.47 8.00
C PHE A 120 9.23 -18.09 6.60
N ALA A 121 8.30 -17.68 5.74
CA ALA A 121 8.31 -18.08 4.34
C ALA A 121 9.35 -17.27 3.56
N THR A 122 10.31 -17.94 2.91
CA THR A 122 11.33 -17.30 2.06
C THR A 122 10.69 -16.41 1.00
N PHE A 123 9.55 -16.82 0.43
CA PHE A 123 8.82 -16.02 -0.53
C PHE A 123 8.35 -14.68 0.06
N GLY A 124 7.77 -14.67 1.27
CA GLY A 124 7.30 -13.43 1.91
C GLY A 124 8.43 -12.45 2.23
N ILE A 125 9.58 -12.98 2.68
CA ILE A 125 10.78 -12.16 2.97
C ILE A 125 11.29 -11.46 1.69
N MET A 126 11.20 -12.14 0.54
CA MET A 126 11.65 -11.59 -0.74
C MET A 126 10.58 -10.72 -1.43
N ALA A 127 9.31 -11.07 -1.28
CA ALA A 127 8.20 -10.37 -1.91
C ALA A 127 7.82 -9.06 -1.20
N GLY A 128 8.01 -8.98 0.13
CA GLY A 128 7.68 -7.80 0.93
C GLY A 128 8.35 -6.51 0.43
N PRO A 129 9.69 -6.46 0.28
CA PRO A 129 10.38 -5.28 -0.23
C PRO A 129 9.97 -4.91 -1.68
N LEU A 130 9.64 -5.91 -2.50
CA LEU A 130 9.14 -5.66 -3.85
C LEU A 130 7.75 -5.03 -3.82
N ALA A 131 6.84 -5.54 -2.98
CA ALA A 131 5.52 -4.96 -2.77
C ALA A 131 5.63 -3.52 -2.24
N GLY A 132 6.47 -3.29 -1.22
CA GLY A 132 6.78 -1.96 -0.70
C GLY A 132 7.28 -1.01 -1.78
N PHE A 133 8.24 -1.44 -2.61
CA PHE A 133 8.71 -0.64 -3.74
C PHE A 133 7.59 -0.27 -4.72
N LEU A 134 6.76 -1.24 -5.12
CA LEU A 134 5.70 -1.03 -6.11
C LEU A 134 4.59 -0.12 -5.59
N GLU A 135 4.10 -0.39 -4.38
CA GLU A 135 3.03 0.41 -3.77
C GLU A 135 3.48 1.83 -3.43
N GLU A 136 4.64 1.96 -2.79
CA GLU A 136 5.10 3.23 -2.23
C GLU A 136 5.65 4.18 -3.29
N THR A 137 5.97 3.66 -4.48
CA THR A 137 6.17 4.48 -5.69
C THR A 137 4.94 5.34 -5.99
N GLY A 138 3.74 4.83 -5.76
CA GLY A 138 2.50 5.57 -5.92
C GLY A 138 2.15 6.38 -4.67
N TRP A 139 1.99 5.71 -3.52
CA TRP A 139 1.46 6.33 -2.31
C TRP A 139 2.36 7.44 -1.77
N MET A 140 3.65 7.16 -1.56
CA MET A 140 4.62 8.13 -1.03
C MET A 140 5.38 8.88 -2.14
N GLY A 141 5.55 8.23 -3.29
CA GLY A 141 6.25 8.81 -4.43
C GLY A 141 5.47 9.92 -5.11
N PHE A 142 4.14 9.77 -5.21
CA PHE A 142 3.26 10.72 -5.90
C PHE A 142 2.16 11.30 -5.00
N ALA A 143 1.32 10.46 -4.40
CA ALA A 143 0.09 10.94 -3.74
C ALA A 143 0.39 11.80 -2.50
N TYR A 144 1.26 11.33 -1.62
CA TYR A 144 1.59 12.02 -0.38
C TYR A 144 2.13 13.44 -0.62
N PRO A 145 3.18 13.69 -1.43
CA PRO A 145 3.66 15.06 -1.68
C PRO A 145 2.58 16.01 -2.20
N LYS A 146 1.67 15.51 -3.05
CA LYS A 146 0.58 16.30 -3.64
C LYS A 146 -0.52 16.61 -2.62
N MET A 147 -0.89 15.64 -1.79
CA MET A 147 -1.87 15.84 -0.71
C MET A 147 -1.29 16.70 0.43
N ARG A 148 0.00 16.54 0.72
CA ARG A 148 0.67 17.17 1.86
C ARG A 148 0.75 18.67 1.69
N GLY A 149 1.13 19.18 0.52
CA GLY A 149 1.14 20.61 0.19
C GLY A 149 1.36 21.55 1.39
N LYS A 150 0.32 22.30 1.77
CA LYS A 150 0.28 23.10 3.02
C LYS A 150 -0.60 22.49 4.13
N ALA A 151 -1.10 21.27 3.94
CA ALA A 151 -1.99 20.58 4.88
C ALA A 151 -1.24 20.08 6.14
N SER A 152 -1.95 19.58 7.14
CA SER A 152 -1.34 18.97 8.33
C SER A 152 -0.69 17.62 7.98
N VAL A 153 0.54 17.39 8.44
CA VAL A 153 1.27 16.11 8.25
C VAL A 153 0.43 14.92 8.71
N LEU A 154 -0.06 14.98 9.94
CA LEU A 154 -0.79 13.87 10.56
C LEU A 154 -2.12 13.61 9.83
N ASN A 155 -2.87 14.67 9.50
CA ASN A 155 -4.14 14.52 8.79
C ASN A 155 -3.93 13.97 7.38
N THR A 156 -2.89 14.41 6.66
CA THR A 156 -2.55 13.85 5.36
C THR A 156 -2.17 12.37 5.49
N ALA A 157 -1.39 11.99 6.51
CA ALA A 157 -1.01 10.60 6.75
C ALA A 157 -2.21 9.72 7.06
N ILE A 158 -3.11 10.15 7.96
CA ILE A 158 -4.32 9.41 8.32
C ILE A 158 -5.23 9.26 7.09
N THR A 159 -5.50 10.34 6.37
CA THR A 159 -6.36 10.30 5.17
C THR A 159 -5.78 9.39 4.10
N LEU A 160 -4.47 9.49 3.81
CA LEU A 160 -3.83 8.60 2.86
C LEU A 160 -3.84 7.15 3.34
N GLY A 161 -3.71 6.91 4.65
CA GLY A 161 -3.76 5.58 5.24
C GLY A 161 -5.14 4.95 5.13
N ILE A 162 -6.21 5.73 5.30
CA ILE A 162 -7.59 5.27 5.11
C ILE A 162 -7.81 4.92 3.63
N ILE A 163 -7.39 5.79 2.72
CA ILE A 163 -7.50 5.54 1.28
C ILE A 163 -6.73 4.27 0.92
N HIS A 164 -5.46 4.16 1.32
CA HIS A 164 -4.66 2.97 1.07
C HIS A 164 -5.28 1.70 1.67
N GLY A 165 -5.74 1.73 2.91
CA GLY A 165 -6.37 0.56 3.53
C GLY A 165 -7.67 0.14 2.85
N VAL A 166 -8.48 1.09 2.37
CA VAL A 166 -9.69 0.78 1.59
C VAL A 166 -9.35 0.20 0.22
N TRP A 167 -8.25 0.62 -0.40
CA TRP A 167 -7.83 0.09 -1.70
C TRP A 167 -7.65 -1.44 -1.68
N HIS A 168 -7.21 -2.01 -0.56
CA HIS A 168 -7.06 -3.47 -0.35
C HIS A 168 -8.39 -4.24 -0.41
N PHE A 169 -9.54 -3.58 -0.26
CA PHE A 169 -10.83 -4.26 -0.14
C PHE A 169 -11.16 -5.18 -1.33
N ALA A 170 -10.84 -4.75 -2.56
CA ALA A 170 -11.23 -5.52 -3.74
C ALA A 170 -10.35 -6.76 -4.02
N PHE A 171 -9.08 -6.77 -3.59
CA PHE A 171 -8.20 -7.90 -3.88
C PHE A 171 -7.96 -8.78 -2.65
N ASP A 172 -7.64 -8.19 -1.48
CA ASP A 172 -7.37 -8.95 -0.26
C ASP A 172 -8.65 -9.51 0.35
N PHE A 173 -9.72 -8.73 0.34
CA PHE A 173 -10.94 -9.08 1.07
C PHE A 173 -11.96 -9.80 0.19
N LEU A 174 -11.94 -9.63 -1.13
CA LEU A 174 -12.80 -10.40 -2.03
C LEU A 174 -12.59 -11.92 -1.88
N ALA A 175 -11.33 -12.36 -1.75
CA ALA A 175 -10.98 -13.76 -1.57
C ALA A 175 -11.27 -14.30 -0.16
N GLN A 176 -11.43 -13.42 0.83
CA GLN A 176 -11.55 -13.80 2.25
C GLN A 176 -12.99 -13.86 2.76
N TYR A 177 -13.97 -13.41 1.98
CA TYR A 177 -15.37 -13.35 2.40
C TYR A 177 -15.91 -14.69 2.91
N ASN A 178 -15.73 -15.76 2.14
CA ASN A 178 -16.21 -17.11 2.50
C ASN A 178 -15.44 -17.72 3.68
N TYR A 179 -14.18 -17.31 3.89
CA TYR A 179 -13.31 -17.86 4.94
C TYR A 179 -13.57 -17.21 6.31
N LEU A 180 -13.71 -15.88 6.34
CA LEU A 180 -13.82 -15.13 7.59
C LEU A 180 -15.24 -15.11 8.17
N GLY A 181 -16.27 -15.33 7.35
CA GLY A 181 -17.66 -15.34 7.78
C GLY A 181 -18.02 -14.09 8.61
N GLY A 182 -18.54 -14.29 9.83
CA GLY A 182 -18.93 -13.20 10.72
C GLY A 182 -17.78 -12.26 11.15
N PHE A 183 -16.52 -12.69 11.02
CA PHE A 183 -15.34 -11.88 11.35
C PHE A 183 -14.84 -11.03 10.18
N TYR A 184 -15.47 -11.10 9.00
CA TYR A 184 -15.04 -10.39 7.81
C TYR A 184 -14.82 -8.88 8.04
N PHE A 185 -15.84 -8.18 8.55
CA PHE A 185 -15.74 -6.74 8.82
C PHE A 185 -14.83 -6.40 10.01
N PRO A 186 -14.90 -7.10 11.16
CA PRO A 186 -13.92 -6.90 12.23
C PRO A 186 -12.47 -7.04 11.77
N TYR A 187 -12.17 -8.03 10.93
CA TYR A 187 -10.84 -8.24 10.36
C TYR A 187 -10.46 -7.09 9.42
N PHE A 188 -11.38 -6.64 8.55
CA PHE A 188 -11.15 -5.50 7.67
C PHE A 188 -10.82 -4.21 8.43
N PHE A 189 -11.59 -3.90 9.48
CA PHE A 189 -11.32 -2.70 10.27
C PHE A 189 -10.00 -2.80 11.03
N GLY A 190 -9.66 -3.98 11.59
CA GLY A 190 -8.35 -4.22 12.20
C GLY A 190 -7.20 -3.98 11.23
N PHE A 191 -7.32 -4.51 10.01
CA PHE A 191 -6.37 -4.28 8.92
C PHE A 191 -6.29 -2.80 8.52
N LEU A 192 -7.43 -2.12 8.38
CA LEU A 192 -7.48 -0.69 8.06
C LEU A 192 -6.76 0.16 9.12
N PHE A 193 -6.97 -0.13 10.41
CA PHE A 193 -6.25 0.54 11.49
C PHE A 193 -4.74 0.29 11.41
N HIS A 194 -4.33 -0.94 11.07
CA HIS A 194 -2.92 -1.27 10.85
C HIS A 194 -2.32 -0.44 9.70
N ILE A 195 -2.96 -0.40 8.53
CA ILE A 195 -2.48 0.38 7.38
C ILE A 195 -2.41 1.87 7.69
N VAL A 196 -3.39 2.42 8.41
CA VAL A 196 -3.33 3.82 8.88
C VAL A 196 -2.12 4.06 9.79
N GLY A 197 -1.87 3.15 10.73
CA GLY A 197 -0.70 3.21 11.62
C GLY A 197 0.63 3.17 10.86
N VAL A 198 0.77 2.24 9.93
CA VAL A 198 1.96 2.13 9.04
C VAL A 198 2.13 3.40 8.24
N ARG A 199 1.05 3.96 7.69
CA ARG A 199 1.11 5.20 6.90
C ARG A 199 1.59 6.39 7.74
N VAL A 200 1.11 6.54 8.96
CA VAL A 200 1.58 7.58 9.89
C VAL A 200 3.08 7.45 10.16
N LEU A 201 3.55 6.23 10.38
CA LEU A 201 4.97 5.93 10.58
C LEU A 201 5.81 6.30 9.34
N TYR A 202 5.41 5.85 8.16
CA TYR A 202 6.13 6.11 6.90
C TYR A 202 6.17 7.60 6.58
N VAL A 203 5.05 8.30 6.75
CA VAL A 203 5.01 9.75 6.60
C VAL A 203 5.95 10.43 7.59
N TRP A 204 5.96 10.02 8.86
CA TRP A 204 6.86 10.59 9.85
C TRP A 204 8.33 10.36 9.47
N VAL A 205 8.72 9.15 9.05
CA VAL A 205 10.08 8.87 8.57
C VAL A 205 10.40 9.73 7.34
N TYR A 206 9.48 9.83 6.38
CA TYR A 206 9.67 10.59 5.16
C TYR A 206 9.81 12.09 5.43
N GLU A 207 8.99 12.70 6.29
CA GLU A 207 9.09 14.13 6.62
C GLU A 207 10.42 14.48 7.30
N ASN A 208 10.96 13.58 8.10
CA ASN A 208 12.23 13.81 8.81
C ASN A 208 13.48 13.51 7.98
N THR A 209 13.35 12.69 6.93
CA THR A 209 14.51 12.23 6.15
C THR A 209 14.49 12.70 4.71
N GLY A 210 13.33 13.00 4.15
CA GLY A 210 13.08 13.18 2.72
C GLY A 210 13.39 11.95 1.87
N SER A 211 13.51 10.76 2.48
CA SER A 211 13.86 9.53 1.79
C SER A 211 12.61 8.76 1.39
N LEU A 212 12.37 8.67 0.09
CA LEU A 212 11.32 7.80 -0.44
C LEU A 212 11.71 6.33 -0.28
N LEU A 213 13.01 6.02 -0.39
CA LEU A 213 13.51 4.64 -0.23
C LEU A 213 13.12 4.04 1.11
N LEU A 214 13.25 4.79 2.20
CA LEU A 214 12.92 4.28 3.53
C LEU A 214 11.45 3.92 3.69
N THR A 215 10.55 4.51 2.90
CA THR A 215 9.13 4.13 2.93
C THR A 215 8.85 2.85 2.13
N MET A 216 9.78 2.42 1.29
CA MET A 216 9.67 1.22 0.44
C MET A 216 10.28 -0.05 1.08
N LEU A 217 10.98 0.12 2.20
CA LEU A 217 11.68 -0.94 2.95
C LEU A 217 10.81 -1.43 4.10
#